data_AF-A0A3D1XPK2-F1
#
_entry.id   AF-A0A3D1XPK2-F1
#
_cell.length_a   1.000
_cell.length_b   1.000
_cell.length_c   1.000
_cell.angle_alpha   90.00
_cell.angle_beta   90.00
_cell.angle_gamma   90.00
#
_symmetry.space_group_name_H-M   'P 1'
#
loop_
_entity.id
_entity.type
_entity.pdbx_description
1 polymer ?
#
loop_
_entity_poly.entity_id
_entity_poly.type
_entity_poly.pdbx_seq_one_letter_code
_entity_poly.pdbx_strand_id
1 'polypeptide(L)'
;MITIPLISLSYDQERWEPGHEWEEKIFNNKNCIKILAPMELPDLSYGIEVKDSSLFTYFGENTIPIFSKTDSLAQDNIFLVGLKRKPPFVGKLLKNESDSEGQGRKTFMTPTPLHIPESKTSPIADSLHQTLIFKVLSKPQGTRFVQQSNISWKHPLIFVQKEEN
;
A
#
# COMPACT_ATOMS: atom_id res chain seq x y z
N MET A 1 16.20 16.78 15.68
CA MET A 1 15.25 17.26 14.65
C MET A 1 15.75 16.86 13.29
N ILE A 2 14.87 16.34 12.44
CA ILE A 2 15.17 15.89 11.07
C ILE A 2 14.24 16.66 10.12
N THR A 3 14.75 17.05 8.95
CA THR A 3 13.94 17.70 7.91
C THR A 3 13.62 16.67 6.84
N ILE A 4 12.34 16.48 6.53
CA ILE A 4 11.88 15.54 5.52
C ILE A 4 10.92 16.23 4.53
N PRO A 5 10.79 15.72 3.29
CA PRO A 5 9.77 16.19 2.36
C PRO A 5 8.35 15.99 2.94
N LEU A 6 7.45 16.93 2.65
CA LEU A 6 6.04 16.88 3.03
C LEU A 6 5.15 16.89 1.78
N ILE A 7 4.26 15.91 1.67
CA ILE A 7 3.42 15.70 0.50
C ILE A 7 1.96 15.79 0.91
N SER A 8 1.17 16.59 0.21
CA SER A 8 -0.28 16.62 0.39
C SER A 8 -0.91 15.53 -0.46
N LEU A 9 -1.62 14.59 0.17
CA LEU A 9 -2.37 13.59 -0.54
C LEU A 9 -3.80 14.11 -0.78
N SER A 10 -4.08 14.56 -2.00
CA SER A 10 -5.45 14.94 -2.40
C SER A 10 -6.07 13.81 -3.23
N TYR A 11 -7.29 13.44 -2.88
CA TYR A 11 -8.11 12.47 -3.61
C TYR A 11 -9.05 13.15 -4.64
N ASP A 12 -9.02 14.49 -4.78
CA ASP A 12 -9.99 15.24 -5.57
C ASP A 12 -9.99 14.93 -7.05
N GLN A 13 -11.19 14.79 -7.61
CA GLN A 13 -11.46 14.06 -8.83
C GLN A 13 -10.98 14.76 -10.13
N GLU A 14 -10.71 16.07 -10.07
CA GLU A 14 -10.40 16.89 -11.26
C GLU A 14 -8.97 16.71 -11.79
N ARG A 15 -8.09 16.05 -11.03
CA ARG A 15 -6.69 15.81 -11.44
C ARG A 15 -6.46 14.46 -12.15
N TRP A 16 -7.51 13.66 -12.37
CA TRP A 16 -7.39 12.27 -12.82
C TRP A 16 -7.69 12.09 -14.31
N GLU A 17 -6.79 12.56 -15.18
CA GLU A 17 -6.88 12.23 -16.60
C GLU A 17 -6.39 10.78 -16.88
N PRO A 18 -7.16 9.98 -17.62
CA PRO A 18 -6.80 8.62 -17.98
C PRO A 18 -5.70 8.63 -19.06
N GLY A 19 -4.44 8.51 -18.65
CA GLY A 19 -3.31 8.40 -19.59
C GLY A 19 -1.95 8.64 -18.98
N HIS A 20 -1.88 9.35 -17.85
CA HIS A 20 -0.63 9.57 -17.14
C HIS A 20 -0.36 8.43 -16.15
N GLU A 21 0.67 7.64 -16.46
CA GLU A 21 1.30 6.76 -15.48
C GLU A 21 1.81 7.64 -14.33
N TRP A 22 1.30 7.41 -13.11
CA TRP A 22 1.74 8.11 -11.90
C TRP A 22 3.10 7.57 -11.44
N GLU A 23 4.09 7.66 -12.32
CA GLU A 23 5.48 7.59 -11.94
C GLU A 23 5.79 8.84 -11.11
N GLU A 24 5.77 8.67 -9.79
CA GLU A 24 6.35 9.53 -8.76
C GLU A 24 5.98 11.03 -8.72
N LYS A 25 5.08 11.56 -9.57
CA LYS A 25 4.77 13.01 -9.61
C LYS A 25 4.22 13.57 -8.30
N ILE A 26 3.60 12.75 -7.44
CA ILE A 26 3.19 13.18 -6.09
C ILE A 26 4.37 13.55 -5.19
N PHE A 27 5.57 13.04 -5.48
CA PHE A 27 6.79 13.28 -4.70
C PHE A 27 7.59 14.50 -5.15
N ASN A 28 7.17 15.21 -6.22
CA ASN A 28 7.87 16.39 -6.75
C ASN A 28 7.58 17.69 -5.97
N ASN A 29 7.12 17.58 -4.72
CA ASN A 29 6.87 18.75 -3.89
C ASN A 29 8.18 19.23 -3.23
N LYS A 30 8.40 20.55 -3.23
CA LYS A 30 9.54 21.20 -2.53
C LYS A 30 9.25 21.52 -1.07
N ASN A 31 8.03 21.26 -0.61
CA ASN A 31 7.66 21.46 0.79
C ASN A 31 8.39 20.45 1.67
N CYS A 32 8.96 20.93 2.77
CA CYS A 32 9.61 20.11 3.79
C CYS A 32 9.07 20.49 5.16
N ILE A 33 9.12 19.54 6.09
CA ILE A 33 8.76 19.74 7.48
C ILE A 33 9.88 19.26 8.40
N LYS A 34 10.02 19.93 9.54
CA LYS A 34 10.91 19.50 10.63
C LYS A 34 10.12 18.64 11.59
N ILE A 35 10.67 17.49 11.93
CA ILE A 35 10.06 16.52 12.83
C ILE A 35 11.05 16.08 13.92
N LEU A 36 10.49 15.60 15.03
CA LEU A 36 11.22 14.98 16.12
C LEU A 36 11.01 13.46 16.05
N ALA A 37 11.74 12.81 15.17
CA ALA A 37 11.68 11.36 15.08
C ALA A 37 12.35 10.72 16.32
N PRO A 38 11.73 9.73 16.97
CA PRO A 38 12.33 8.99 18.08
C PRO A 38 13.41 8.00 17.63
N MET A 39 13.60 7.84 16.32
CA MET A 39 14.52 6.89 15.70
C MET A 39 15.11 7.47 14.41
N GLU A 40 16.18 6.86 13.92
CA GLU A 40 16.74 7.17 12.60
C GLU A 40 15.75 6.78 11.51
N LEU A 41 15.61 7.65 10.49
CA LEU A 41 14.71 7.43 9.38
C LEU A 41 15.49 6.92 8.16
N PRO A 42 14.92 5.99 7.37
CA PRO A 42 15.51 5.61 6.09
C PRO A 42 15.74 6.83 5.17
N ASP A 43 16.78 6.77 4.34
CA ASP A 43 17.28 7.87 3.49
C ASP A 43 16.31 8.40 2.42
N LEU A 44 15.09 7.86 2.31
CA LEU A 44 14.04 8.30 1.40
C LEU A 44 12.67 8.40 2.10
N SER A 45 12.70 8.79 3.38
CA SER A 45 11.50 9.00 4.18
C SER A 45 10.84 10.35 3.90
N TYR A 46 9.51 10.37 3.88
CA TYR A 46 8.72 11.57 3.62
C TYR A 46 7.43 11.54 4.44
N GLY A 47 6.92 12.73 4.80
CA GLY A 47 5.66 12.89 5.50
C GLY A 47 4.50 13.09 4.54
N ILE A 48 3.31 12.64 4.95
CA ILE A 48 2.07 12.96 4.25
C ILE A 48 1.23 13.90 5.12
N GLU A 49 0.86 15.03 4.56
CA GLU A 49 -0.18 15.90 5.11
C GLU A 49 -1.53 15.25 4.84
N VAL A 50 -2.16 14.76 5.91
CA VAL A 50 -3.47 14.11 5.86
C VAL A 50 -4.55 15.19 5.86
N LYS A 51 -5.22 15.39 4.71
CA LYS A 51 -6.37 16.31 4.58
C LYS A 51 -7.72 15.61 4.67
N ASP A 52 -7.72 14.30 4.49
CA ASP A 52 -8.93 13.47 4.52
C ASP A 52 -9.25 13.08 5.97
N SER A 53 -10.38 13.59 6.48
CA SER A 53 -10.81 13.36 7.86
C SER A 53 -11.09 11.89 8.17
N SER A 54 -11.38 11.07 7.15
CA SER A 54 -11.56 9.62 7.35
C SER A 54 -10.27 8.92 7.81
N LEU A 55 -9.10 9.49 7.52
CA LEU A 55 -7.81 8.98 7.98
C LEU A 55 -7.48 9.42 9.41
N PHE A 56 -8.13 10.46 9.95
CA PHE A 56 -7.92 10.91 11.33
C PHE A 56 -8.39 9.88 12.35
N THR A 57 -9.39 9.06 12.02
CA THR A 57 -9.81 7.94 12.89
C THR A 57 -8.68 6.95 13.13
N TYR A 58 -7.72 6.86 12.20
CA TYR A 58 -6.58 5.97 12.32
C TYR A 58 -5.32 6.67 12.84
N PHE A 59 -4.89 7.77 12.21
CA PHE A 59 -3.64 8.44 12.56
C PHE A 59 -3.78 9.42 13.72
N GLY A 60 -5.00 9.89 14.00
CA GLY A 60 -5.27 11.02 14.90
C GLY A 60 -5.27 12.35 14.15
N GLU A 61 -5.93 13.34 14.74
CA GLU A 61 -5.88 14.73 14.27
C GLU A 61 -4.48 15.32 14.50
N ASN A 62 -4.07 16.24 13.62
CA ASN A 62 -2.78 16.94 13.70
C ASN A 62 -1.58 15.97 13.75
N THR A 63 -1.61 14.96 12.90
CA THR A 63 -0.52 13.99 12.78
C THR A 63 0.02 13.94 11.36
N ILE A 64 1.31 13.62 11.27
CA ILE A 64 2.03 13.46 10.01
C ILE A 64 2.53 12.02 9.97
N PRO A 65 1.82 11.12 9.25
CA PRO A 65 2.33 9.79 8.97
C PRO A 65 3.55 9.87 8.04
N ILE A 66 4.62 9.20 8.45
CA ILE A 66 5.90 9.16 7.73
C ILE A 66 6.03 7.82 7.03
N PHE A 67 6.26 7.86 5.72
CA PHE A 67 6.45 6.70 4.86
C PHE A 67 7.86 6.69 4.28
N SER A 68 8.35 5.51 3.90
CA SER A 68 9.62 5.39 3.16
C SER A 68 9.40 4.89 1.74
N LYS A 69 10.21 5.40 0.80
CA LYS A 69 10.30 4.78 -0.54
C LYS A 69 11.08 3.45 -0.52
N THR A 70 11.87 3.20 0.53
CA THR A 70 12.63 1.95 0.67
C THR A 70 11.74 0.83 1.17
N ASP A 71 11.97 -0.38 0.70
CA ASP A 71 11.36 -1.56 1.29
C ASP A 71 11.87 -1.75 2.72
N SER A 72 10.96 -1.65 3.68
CA SER A 72 11.19 -1.88 5.10
C SER A 72 9.94 -2.47 5.74
N LEU A 73 10.06 -2.89 7.00
CA LEU A 73 8.90 -3.31 7.78
C LEU A 73 7.93 -2.12 7.94
N ALA A 74 6.67 -2.35 7.57
CA ALA A 74 5.61 -1.38 7.73
C ALA A 74 5.03 -1.45 9.14
N GLN A 75 5.02 -0.31 9.85
CA GLN A 75 4.28 -0.17 11.08
C GLN A 75 2.80 -0.52 10.83
N ASP A 76 2.26 -1.39 11.68
CA ASP A 76 0.88 -1.88 11.62
C ASP A 76 0.48 -2.54 10.28
N ASN A 77 1.47 -2.96 9.48
CA ASN A 77 1.30 -3.42 8.10
C ASN A 77 0.62 -2.38 7.19
N ILE A 78 0.85 -1.09 7.41
CA ILE A 78 0.25 -0.02 6.63
C ILE A 78 1.16 0.45 5.52
N PHE A 79 0.55 0.66 4.36
CA PHE A 79 1.23 1.09 3.16
C PHE A 79 0.47 2.24 2.49
N LEU A 80 1.22 3.17 1.92
CA LEU A 80 0.73 4.00 0.84
C LEU A 80 0.94 3.24 -0.47
N VAL A 81 -0.15 2.95 -1.17
CA VAL A 81 -0.13 2.11 -2.37
C VAL A 81 -0.45 2.96 -3.59
N GLY A 82 0.50 3.05 -4.52
CA GLY A 82 0.33 3.64 -5.84
C GLY A 82 -0.12 2.59 -6.85
N LEU A 83 -1.22 2.88 -7.55
CA LEU A 83 -1.78 1.99 -8.56
C LEU A 83 -1.59 2.56 -9.97
N LYS A 84 -1.43 1.67 -10.94
CA LYS A 84 -1.48 2.05 -12.36
C LYS A 84 -2.86 2.63 -12.69
N ARG A 85 -2.89 3.86 -13.23
CA ARG A 85 -4.09 4.55 -13.73
C ARG A 85 -5.23 4.72 -12.70
N LYS A 86 -4.92 4.62 -11.39
CA LYS A 86 -5.88 4.79 -10.30
C LYS A 86 -5.26 5.67 -9.21
N PRO A 87 -6.08 6.40 -8.44
CA PRO A 87 -5.57 7.19 -7.32
C PRO A 87 -4.87 6.29 -6.29
N PRO A 88 -3.75 6.76 -5.70
CA PRO A 88 -3.11 6.05 -4.60
C PRO A 88 -4.07 5.97 -3.41
N PHE A 89 -3.82 5.07 -2.48
CA PHE A 89 -4.60 4.97 -1.24
C PHE A 89 -3.73 4.50 -0.08
N VAL A 90 -4.14 4.84 1.13
CA VAL A 90 -3.54 4.29 2.35
C VAL A 90 -4.33 3.06 2.77
N GLY A 91 -3.65 1.94 2.97
CA GLY A 91 -4.28 0.68 3.34
C GLY A 91 -3.42 -0.18 4.26
N LYS A 92 -4.08 -0.92 5.14
CA LYS A 92 -3.46 -1.98 5.93
C LYS A 92 -3.48 -3.28 5.14
N LEU A 93 -2.33 -3.87 4.89
CA LEU A 93 -2.20 -5.17 4.23
C LEU A 93 -2.70 -6.25 5.19
N LEU A 94 -3.71 -7.02 4.76
CA LEU A 94 -4.32 -8.10 5.52
C LEU A 94 -3.74 -9.46 5.15
N LYS A 95 -3.54 -9.69 3.85
CA LYS A 95 -3.00 -10.94 3.33
C LYS A 95 -2.19 -10.66 2.08
N ASN A 96 -1.04 -11.32 2.01
CA ASN A 96 -0.23 -11.44 0.81
C ASN A 96 -0.36 -12.87 0.30
N GLU A 97 -1.09 -13.09 -0.79
CA GLU A 97 -1.23 -14.44 -1.35
C GLU A 97 0.06 -14.97 -2.00
N SER A 98 1.11 -14.14 -2.13
CA SER A 98 2.43 -14.56 -2.59
C SER A 98 3.31 -15.17 -1.50
N ASP A 99 3.05 -14.87 -0.23
CA ASP A 99 3.70 -15.55 0.88
C ASP A 99 2.97 -16.88 1.06
N SER A 100 3.56 -17.93 0.47
CA SER A 100 3.04 -19.29 0.56
C SER A 100 2.69 -19.62 2.01
N GLU A 101 1.38 -19.70 2.31
CA GLU A 101 0.83 -20.39 3.47
C GLU A 101 1.12 -21.89 3.27
N GLY A 102 2.39 -22.26 3.38
CA GLY A 102 2.77 -23.62 3.65
C GLY A 102 2.11 -24.03 4.97
N GLN A 103 1.49 -25.22 4.93
CA GLN A 103 1.22 -26.04 6.11
C GLN A 103 -0.17 -25.92 6.75
N GLY A 104 -1.22 -25.99 5.92
CA GLY A 104 -2.54 -26.47 6.32
C GLY A 104 -3.04 -27.55 5.38
N ARG A 105 -2.56 -28.80 5.52
CA ARG A 105 -3.09 -29.95 4.77
C ARG A 105 -4.56 -30.18 5.16
N LYS A 106 -5.50 -29.59 4.41
CA LYS A 106 -6.88 -30.08 4.35
C LYS A 106 -6.90 -31.29 3.42
N THR A 107 -6.82 -32.49 3.97
CA THR A 107 -7.10 -33.73 3.22
C THR A 107 -8.60 -33.81 2.97
N PHE A 108 -9.07 -33.21 1.88
CA PHE A 108 -10.33 -33.64 1.29
C PHE A 108 -10.03 -34.90 0.49
N MET A 109 -10.55 -36.05 0.96
CA MET A 109 -10.57 -37.25 0.14
C MET A 109 -11.37 -36.95 -1.14
N THR A 110 -10.66 -36.85 -2.26
CA THR A 110 -11.27 -36.68 -3.58
C THR A 110 -11.32 -38.07 -4.24
N PRO A 111 -12.48 -38.54 -4.74
CA PRO A 111 -12.54 -39.79 -5.48
C PRO A 111 -11.71 -39.69 -6.77
N THR A 112 -11.05 -40.79 -7.12
CA THR A 112 -10.09 -40.93 -8.23
C THR A 112 -10.62 -40.34 -9.55
N PRO A 113 -9.90 -39.40 -10.19
CA PRO A 113 -10.38 -38.78 -11.43
C PRO A 113 -10.27 -39.76 -12.61
N LEU A 114 -11.33 -39.79 -13.41
CA LEU A 114 -11.37 -40.49 -14.70
C LEU A 114 -10.33 -39.85 -15.64
N HIS A 115 -9.48 -40.68 -16.25
CA HIS A 115 -8.38 -40.26 -17.11
C HIS A 115 -8.90 -39.60 -18.41
N ILE A 116 -8.73 -38.29 -18.55
CA ILE A 116 -8.90 -37.57 -19.83
C ILE A 116 -7.50 -37.25 -20.36
N PRO A 117 -6.99 -37.93 -21.39
CA PRO A 117 -5.71 -37.58 -22.00
C PRO A 117 -5.89 -36.30 -22.83
N GLU A 118 -4.95 -35.36 -22.66
CA GLU A 118 -4.77 -34.12 -23.43
C GLU A 118 -5.54 -32.84 -23.02
N SER A 119 -5.81 -32.61 -21.74
CA SER A 119 -5.98 -31.22 -21.30
C SER A 119 -4.61 -30.57 -21.11
N LYS A 120 -4.15 -29.84 -22.12
CA LYS A 120 -3.16 -28.77 -21.92
C LYS A 120 -3.77 -27.78 -20.93
N THR A 121 -3.54 -27.95 -19.63
CA THR A 121 -3.75 -26.85 -18.70
C THR A 121 -2.83 -25.73 -19.15
N SER A 122 -3.42 -24.62 -19.55
CA SER A 122 -2.66 -23.43 -19.95
C SER A 122 -1.63 -23.12 -18.87
N PRO A 123 -0.33 -22.95 -19.22
CA PRO A 123 0.68 -22.55 -18.26
C PRO A 123 0.51 -21.05 -18.03
N ILE A 124 -0.54 -20.66 -17.31
CA ILE A 124 -0.64 -19.30 -16.80
C ILE A 124 0.26 -19.29 -15.58
N ALA A 125 1.40 -18.60 -15.67
CA ALA A 125 2.36 -18.53 -14.57
C ALA A 125 1.68 -18.00 -13.30
N ASP A 126 1.86 -18.66 -12.16
CA ASP A 126 1.28 -18.28 -10.87
C ASP A 126 1.60 -16.83 -10.46
N SER A 127 2.67 -16.25 -11.03
CA SER A 127 3.06 -14.85 -10.86
C SER A 127 2.04 -13.84 -11.39
N LEU A 128 1.18 -14.22 -12.36
CA LEU A 128 0.18 -13.33 -12.97
C LEU A 128 -1.06 -13.11 -12.07
N HIS A 129 -1.22 -13.88 -10.99
CA HIS A 129 -2.42 -13.88 -10.15
C HIS A 129 -2.19 -13.44 -8.70
N GLN A 130 -0.98 -12.98 -8.35
CA GLN A 130 -0.68 -12.56 -6.98
C GLN A 130 -1.53 -11.34 -6.59
N THR A 131 -2.48 -11.57 -5.69
CA THR A 131 -3.42 -10.56 -5.21
C THR A 131 -3.07 -10.17 -3.77
N LEU A 132 -2.92 -8.87 -3.55
CA LEU A 132 -2.77 -8.27 -2.24
C LEU A 132 -4.13 -7.79 -1.74
N ILE A 133 -4.45 -8.14 -0.49
CA ILE A 133 -5.72 -7.75 0.14
C ILE A 133 -5.45 -6.64 1.14
N PHE A 134 -6.02 -5.46 0.89
CA PHE A 134 -5.88 -4.29 1.76
C PHE A 134 -7.21 -3.91 2.39
N LYS A 135 -7.19 -3.57 3.68
CA LYS A 135 -8.23 -2.75 4.30
C LYS A 135 -7.92 -1.28 4.04
N VAL A 136 -8.78 -0.58 3.32
CA VAL A 136 -8.60 0.84 2.98
C VAL A 136 -8.89 1.68 4.22
N LEU A 137 -7.95 2.53 4.64
CA LEU A 137 -8.12 3.27 5.89
C LEU A 137 -9.14 4.41 5.78
N SER A 138 -9.26 5.03 4.61
CA SER A 138 -10.27 6.07 4.36
C SER A 138 -11.70 5.53 4.26
N LYS A 139 -11.87 4.20 4.23
CA LYS A 139 -13.18 3.54 4.14
C LYS A 139 -13.24 2.40 5.15
N PRO A 140 -13.84 2.59 6.34
CA PRO A 140 -13.79 1.60 7.43
C PRO A 140 -14.24 0.17 7.05
N GLN A 141 -15.17 0.05 6.09
CA GLN A 141 -15.68 -1.22 5.55
C GLN A 141 -15.08 -1.60 4.18
N GLY A 142 -14.20 -0.77 3.63
CA GLY A 142 -13.62 -0.95 2.31
C GLY A 142 -12.46 -1.94 2.32
N THR A 143 -12.67 -3.13 1.76
CA THR A 143 -11.58 -4.04 1.39
C THR A 143 -11.27 -3.88 -0.10
N ARG A 144 -9.98 -3.81 -0.44
CA ARG A 144 -9.50 -3.75 -1.83
C ARG A 144 -8.61 -4.95 -2.13
N PHE A 145 -8.94 -5.62 -3.23
CA PHE A 145 -8.14 -6.66 -3.83
C PHE A 145 -7.34 -6.02 -4.96
N VAL A 146 -6.01 -6.10 -4.87
CA VAL A 146 -5.11 -5.44 -5.79
C VAL A 146 -4.13 -6.47 -6.35
N GLN A 147 -4.19 -6.70 -7.66
CA GLN A 147 -3.17 -7.50 -8.33
C GLN A 147 -1.82 -6.80 -8.24
N GLN A 148 -0.78 -7.54 -7.89
CA GLN A 148 0.58 -7.01 -7.74
C GLN A 148 1.08 -6.35 -9.02
N SER A 149 0.71 -6.87 -10.20
CA SER A 149 1.01 -6.29 -11.51
C SER A 149 0.42 -4.88 -11.73
N ASN A 150 -0.61 -4.50 -10.97
CA ASN A 150 -1.26 -3.20 -11.02
C ASN A 150 -0.68 -2.19 -10.02
N ILE A 151 0.24 -2.61 -9.14
CA ILE A 151 0.91 -1.73 -8.19
C ILE A 151 2.13 -1.10 -8.88
N SER A 152 2.19 0.22 -8.88
CA SER A 152 3.38 0.96 -9.36
C SER A 152 4.43 1.07 -8.27
N TRP A 153 4.01 1.32 -7.03
CA TRP A 153 4.88 1.44 -5.87
C TRP A 153 4.06 1.19 -4.59
N LYS A 154 4.73 0.74 -3.53
CA LYS A 154 4.13 0.44 -2.23
C LYS A 154 5.09 0.89 -1.13
N HIS A 155 4.77 1.99 -0.46
CA HIS A 155 5.66 2.61 0.52
C HIS A 155 5.19 2.26 1.94
N PRO A 156 6.04 1.63 2.78
CA PRO A 156 5.68 1.28 4.16
C PRO A 156 5.54 2.52 5.04
N LEU A 157 4.53 2.50 5.93
CA LEU A 157 4.46 3.43 7.06
C LEU A 157 5.61 3.11 8.02
N ILE A 158 6.38 4.13 8.38
CA ILE A 158 7.54 4.00 9.28
C ILE A 158 7.14 4.40 10.70
N PHE A 159 6.52 5.57 10.84
CA PHE A 159 5.95 6.02 12.11
C PHE A 159 4.96 7.17 11.92
N VAL A 160 4.24 7.54 12.98
CA VAL A 160 3.29 8.65 12.98
C VAL A 160 3.80 9.73 13.92
N GLN A 161 4.15 10.90 13.37
CA GLN A 161 4.54 12.06 14.15
C GLN A 161 3.29 12.83 14.60
N LYS A 162 3.20 13.20 15.88
CA LYS A 162 2.25 14.22 16.32
C LYS A 162 2.84 15.60 16.04
N GLU A 163 2.04 16.48 15.45
CA GLU A 163 2.43 17.87 15.31
C GLU A 163 2.43 18.49 16.72
N GLU A 164 3.61 18.87 17.22
CA GLU A 164 3.70 19.67 18.43
C GLU A 164 3.35 21.11 18.03
N ASN A 165 2.23 21.62 18.56
CA ASN A 165 1.87 23.03 18.49
C ASN A 165 2.84 23.90 19.30
#